data_AF-A0A849WVX4-F1
#
_entry.id   AF-A0A849WVX4-F1
#
_cell.length_a   1.000
_cell.length_b   1.000
_cell.length_c   1.000
_cell.angle_alpha   90.00
_cell.angle_beta   90.00
_cell.angle_gamma   90.00
#
_symmetry.space_group_name_H-M   'P 1'
#
loop_
_entity.id
_entity.type
_entity.pdbx_description
1 polymer ?
#
loop_
_entity_poly.entity_id
_entity_poly.type
_entity_poly.pdbx_seq_one_letter_code
_entity_poly.pdbx_strand_id
1 'polypeptide(L)'
;MEKPVLQTIPSGKEQKDALDPRVLSSWIVRLKAEREPTPPARDSHARLAELMRSPSVAALLDAAQNLAERQQVQAEAALRQILLDLKEMDELWSHVLLKEGIARLTSQYH
;
A
#
# COMPACT_ATOMS: atom_id res chain seq x y z
N MET A 1 9.68 -56.99 18.70
CA MET A 1 9.42 -56.25 17.45
C MET A 1 8.74 -54.95 17.82
N GLU A 2 9.54 -53.93 18.11
CA GLU A 2 9.05 -52.59 18.47
C GLU A 2 8.81 -51.77 17.20
N LYS A 3 7.61 -51.18 17.09
CA LYS A 3 7.23 -50.32 15.97
C LYS A 3 7.89 -48.94 16.14
N PRO A 4 8.46 -48.33 15.09
CA PRO A 4 9.00 -46.98 15.21
C PRO A 4 7.84 -45.96 15.28
N VAL A 5 7.88 -45.13 16.32
CA VAL A 5 7.02 -43.96 16.50
C VAL A 5 7.42 -42.92 15.46
N LEU A 6 6.51 -42.61 14.54
CA LEU A 6 6.62 -41.45 13.65
C LEU A 6 6.57 -40.19 14.51
N GLN A 7 7.74 -39.60 14.77
CA GLN A 7 7.85 -38.25 15.30
C GLN A 7 7.32 -37.28 14.24
N THR A 8 6.12 -36.74 14.47
CA THR A 8 5.60 -35.59 13.75
C THR A 8 6.44 -34.37 14.11
N ILE A 9 7.27 -33.93 13.17
CA ILE A 9 8.00 -32.66 13.25
C ILE A 9 6.96 -31.53 13.21
N PRO A 10 6.89 -30.62 14.20
CA PRO A 10 6.11 -29.41 14.05
C PRO A 10 6.91 -28.47 13.15
N SER A 11 6.73 -28.58 11.83
CA SER A 11 7.19 -27.52 10.92
C SER A 11 6.14 -26.42 10.92
N GLY A 12 6.11 -25.67 12.04
CA GLY A 12 5.52 -24.35 12.08
C GLY A 12 6.30 -23.49 11.09
N LYS A 13 5.83 -23.43 9.85
CA LYS A 13 6.30 -22.45 8.89
C LYS A 13 5.98 -21.09 9.49
N GLU A 14 7.01 -20.40 9.95
CA GLU A 14 7.00 -18.98 10.24
C GLU A 14 6.33 -18.29 9.04
N GLN A 15 5.09 -17.89 9.25
CA GLN A 15 4.33 -17.08 8.33
C GLN A 15 5.02 -15.71 8.37
N LYS A 16 6.00 -15.51 7.47
CA LYS A 16 6.70 -14.22 7.27
C LYS A 16 5.68 -13.10 7.45
N ASP A 17 5.98 -12.18 8.37
CA ASP A 17 5.16 -11.02 8.72
C ASP A 17 4.67 -10.27 7.47
N ALA A 18 3.56 -10.73 6.90
CA ALA A 18 2.93 -10.09 5.77
C ALA A 18 2.10 -8.94 6.34
N LEU A 19 2.40 -7.72 5.89
CA LEU A 19 1.63 -6.55 6.28
C LEU A 19 0.15 -6.77 5.95
N ASP A 20 -0.71 -6.63 6.96
CA ASP A 20 -2.17 -6.70 6.79
C ASP A 20 -2.62 -5.52 5.88
N PRO A 21 -3.43 -5.75 4.84
CA PRO A 21 -3.99 -4.70 4.00
C PRO A 21 -4.69 -3.55 4.78
N ARG A 22 -5.19 -3.83 5.98
CA ARG A 22 -5.76 -2.81 6.89
C ARG A 22 -4.74 -1.77 7.33
N VAL A 23 -3.45 -2.15 7.42
CA VAL A 23 -2.36 -1.22 7.72
C VAL A 23 -2.20 -0.19 6.60
N LEU A 24 -2.26 -0.63 5.34
CA LEU A 24 -2.25 0.27 4.19
C LEU A 24 -3.42 1.26 4.23
N SER A 25 -4.63 0.75 4.49
CA SER A 25 -5.82 1.58 4.67
C SER A 25 -5.65 2.64 5.77
N SER A 26 -5.15 2.25 6.94
CA SER A 26 -4.92 3.18 8.05
C SER A 26 -3.92 4.27 7.70
N TRP A 27 -2.85 3.94 6.97
CA TRP A 27 -1.87 4.92 6.52
C TRP A 27 -2.43 5.89 5.48
N ILE A 28 -3.25 5.42 4.54
CA ILE A 28 -3.90 6.30 3.55
C ILE A 28 -4.79 7.33 4.25
N VAL A 29 -5.61 6.90 5.21
CA VAL A 29 -6.47 7.82 5.99
C VAL A 29 -5.63 8.85 6.75
N ARG A 30 -4.53 8.41 7.38
CA ARG A 30 -3.65 9.29 8.13
C ARG A 30 -2.97 10.33 7.23
N LEU A 31 -2.42 9.91 6.09
CA LEU A 31 -1.77 10.81 5.13
C LEU A 31 -2.75 11.83 4.54
N LYS A 32 -4.03 11.45 4.37
CA LYS A 32 -5.08 12.39 3.95
C LYS A 32 -5.41 13.42 5.03
N ALA A 33 -5.41 13.02 6.31
CA ALA A 33 -5.65 13.93 7.43
C ALA A 33 -4.47 14.87 7.70
N GLU A 34 -3.24 14.41 7.47
CA GLU A 34 -1.99 15.17 7.67
C GLU A 34 -1.59 16.02 6.44
N ARG A 35 -2.44 16.07 5.41
CA ARG A 35 -2.09 16.71 4.14
C ARG A 35 -1.91 18.21 4.29
N GLU A 36 -0.67 18.63 4.57
CA GLU A 36 -0.26 20.02 4.40
C GLU A 36 -0.19 20.36 2.91
N PRO A 37 -0.59 21.58 2.51
CA PRO A 37 -0.40 22.03 1.14
C PRO A 37 1.09 22.00 0.81
N THR A 38 1.48 21.21 -0.19
CA THR A 38 2.87 21.20 -0.68
C THR A 38 3.23 22.63 -1.07
N PRO A 39 4.12 23.33 -0.34
CA PRO A 39 4.52 24.65 -0.77
C PRO A 39 5.18 24.51 -2.13
N PRO A 40 4.97 25.44 -3.08
CA PRO A 40 5.70 25.42 -4.33
C PRO A 40 7.18 25.52 -3.99
N ALA A 41 7.88 24.38 -4.06
CA ALA A 41 9.31 24.35 -3.83
C ALA A 41 9.95 25.19 -4.93
N ARG A 42 10.93 26.03 -4.56
CA ARG A 42 11.71 26.83 -5.53
C ARG A 42 12.37 25.98 -6.63
N ASP A 43 12.42 24.66 -6.46
CA ASP A 43 12.88 23.71 -7.47
C ASP A 43 12.14 22.34 -7.39
N SER A 44 10.94 22.29 -7.97
CA SER A 44 10.15 21.06 -8.09
C SER A 44 10.87 19.96 -8.88
N HIS A 45 11.75 20.32 -9.83
CA HIS A 45 12.48 19.36 -10.64
C HIS A 45 13.56 18.64 -9.83
N ALA A 46 14.33 19.37 -9.01
CA ALA A 46 15.30 18.76 -8.11
C ALA A 46 14.61 17.82 -7.10
N ARG A 47 13.49 18.25 -6.52
CA ARG A 47 12.74 17.40 -5.58
C ARG A 47 12.18 16.14 -6.25
N LEU A 48 11.68 16.26 -7.48
CA LEU A 48 11.23 15.09 -8.24
C LEU A 48 12.39 14.12 -8.51
N ALA A 49 13.55 14.63 -8.95
CA ALA A 49 14.72 13.81 -9.22
C ALA A 49 15.23 13.09 -7.96
N GLU A 50 15.17 13.73 -6.80
CA GLU A 50 15.49 13.13 -5.50
C GLU A 50 14.51 11.99 -5.15
N LEU A 51 13.20 12.23 -5.30
CA LEU A 51 12.17 11.23 -5.04
C LEU A 51 12.34 10.00 -5.95
N MET A 52 12.64 10.20 -7.23
CA MET A 52 12.88 9.10 -8.18
C MET A 52 14.09 8.23 -7.83
N ARG A 53 15.02 8.75 -7.02
CA ARG A 53 16.19 8.01 -6.50
C ARG A 53 15.97 7.46 -5.09
N SER A 54 14.79 7.68 -4.50
CA SER A 54 14.51 7.24 -3.14
C SER A 54 14.38 5.71 -3.06
N PRO A 55 14.78 5.08 -1.94
CA PRO A 55 14.59 3.65 -1.72
C PRO A 55 13.13 3.22 -1.83
N SER A 56 12.18 4.09 -1.46
CA SER A 56 10.75 3.81 -1.56
C SER A 56 10.27 3.67 -3.00
N VAL A 57 10.77 4.51 -3.92
CA VAL A 57 10.46 4.37 -5.35
C VAL A 57 11.13 3.13 -5.93
N ALA A 58 12.37 2.82 -5.52
CA ALA A 58 13.04 1.59 -5.94
C ALA A 58 12.23 0.34 -5.53
N ALA A 59 11.76 0.28 -4.28
CA ALA A 59 10.92 -0.82 -3.79
C ALA A 59 9.59 -0.95 -4.56
N LEU A 60 9.00 0.17 -4.99
CA LEU A 60 7.79 0.15 -5.83
C LEU A 60 8.07 -0.46 -7.22
N LEU A 61 9.21 -0.13 -7.83
CA LEU A 61 9.63 -0.70 -9.10
C LEU A 61 9.92 -2.20 -8.97
N ASP A 62 10.57 -2.62 -7.88
CA ASP A 62 10.79 -4.05 -7.57
C ASP A 62 9.45 -4.79 -7.38
N ALA A 63 8.48 -4.18 -6.71
CA ALA A 63 7.14 -4.75 -6.56
C ALA A 63 6.44 -4.93 -7.92
N ALA A 64 6.58 -3.97 -8.82
CA ALA A 64 6.05 -4.06 -10.18
C ALA A 64 6.73 -5.18 -10.99
N GLN A 65 8.06 -5.30 -10.90
CA GLN A 65 8.81 -6.39 -11.53
C GLN A 65 8.35 -7.77 -11.03
N ASN A 66 8.22 -7.92 -9.71
CA ASN A 66 7.72 -9.16 -9.09
C ASN A 66 6.28 -9.49 -9.52
N LEU A 67 5.42 -8.48 -9.64
CA LEU A 67 4.05 -8.67 -10.11
C LEU A 67 4.01 -9.11 -11.58
N ALA A 68 4.83 -8.48 -12.43
CA ALA A 68 4.96 -8.83 -13.83
C ALA A 68 5.40 -10.28 -14.05
N GLU A 69 6.37 -10.76 -13.27
CA GLU A 69 6.82 -12.15 -13.31
C GLU A 69 5.71 -13.13 -12.92
N ARG A 70 4.93 -12.80 -11.88
CA ARG A 70 3.81 -13.64 -11.42
C ARG A 70 2.67 -13.70 -12.44
N GLN A 71 2.43 -12.60 -13.14
CA GLN A 71 1.32 -12.47 -14.10
C GLN A 71 1.74 -12.74 -15.55
N GLN A 72 3.03 -12.96 -15.82
CA GLN A 72 3.58 -13.14 -17.17
C GLN A 72 3.25 -11.95 -18.09
N VAL A 73 3.38 -10.73 -17.57
CA VAL A 73 3.18 -9.47 -18.31
C VAL A 73 4.46 -8.64 -18.30
N GLN A 74 4.47 -7.53 -19.04
CA GLN A 74 5.59 -6.58 -19.00
C GLN A 74 5.62 -5.79 -17.69
N ALA A 75 6.82 -5.49 -17.19
CA ALA A 75 7.02 -4.71 -15.95
C ALA A 75 6.31 -3.35 -15.98
N GLU A 76 6.30 -2.68 -17.12
CA GLU A 76 5.58 -1.41 -17.31
C GLU A 76 4.07 -1.57 -17.14
N ALA A 77 3.49 -2.66 -17.67
CA ALA A 77 2.07 -2.95 -17.54
C ALA A 77 1.69 -3.25 -16.08
N ALA A 78 2.53 -4.01 -15.37
CA ALA A 78 2.33 -4.29 -13.95
C ALA A 78 2.46 -3.02 -13.09
N LEU A 79 3.45 -2.16 -13.37
CA LEU A 79 3.59 -0.87 -12.69
C LEU A 79 2.36 0.02 -12.92
N ARG A 80 1.88 0.10 -14.17
CA ARG A 80 0.65 0.83 -14.49
C ARG A 80 -0.53 0.32 -13.69
N GLN A 81 -0.69 -1.00 -13.56
CA GLN A 81 -1.77 -1.59 -12.77
C GLN A 81 -1.69 -1.17 -11.30
N ILE A 82 -0.51 -1.30 -10.67
CA ILE A 82 -0.30 -0.88 -9.29
C ILE A 82 -0.67 0.60 -9.09
N LEU A 83 -0.23 1.47 -10.00
CA LEU A 83 -0.53 2.91 -9.92
C LEU A 83 -2.02 3.22 -10.08
N LEU A 84 -2.72 2.49 -10.96
CA LEU A 84 -4.17 2.61 -11.12
C LEU A 84 -4.91 2.17 -9.86
N ASP A 85 -4.54 1.04 -9.28
CA ASP A 85 -5.15 0.52 -8.04
C ASP A 85 -4.94 1.49 -6.88
N LEU A 86 -3.72 2.06 -6.73
CA LEU A 86 -3.42 3.08 -5.72
C LEU A 86 -4.24 4.36 -5.90
N LYS A 87 -4.43 4.80 -7.15
CA LYS A 87 -5.27 5.97 -7.46
C LYS A 87 -6.74 5.70 -7.11
N GLU A 88 -7.26 4.54 -7.50
CA GLU A 88 -8.65 4.15 -7.20
C GLU A 88 -8.87 4.06 -5.68
N MET A 89 -7.94 3.46 -4.94
CA MET A 89 -7.97 3.45 -3.48
C MET A 89 -8.05 4.87 -2.90
N ASP A 90 -7.20 5.80 -3.37
CA ASP A 90 -7.21 7.19 -2.90
C ASP A 90 -8.55 7.91 -3.15
N GLU A 91 -9.15 7.68 -4.31
CA GLU A 91 -10.47 8.22 -4.69
C GLU A 91 -11.57 7.64 -3.79
N LEU A 92 -11.60 6.31 -3.60
CA LEU A 92 -12.60 5.64 -2.76
C LEU A 92 -12.51 6.10 -1.29
N TRP A 93 -11.30 6.24 -0.75
CA TRP A 93 -11.11 6.76 0.61
C TRP A 93 -11.63 8.19 0.77
N SER A 94 -11.44 9.04 -0.24
CA SER A 94 -11.96 10.42 -0.21
C SER A 94 -13.50 10.42 -0.12
N HIS A 95 -14.17 9.51 -0.85
CA HIS A 95 -15.62 9.36 -0.79
C HIS A 95 -16.10 8.83 0.57
N VAL A 96 -15.42 7.83 1.13
CA VAL A 96 -15.76 7.26 2.45
C VAL A 96 -15.61 8.31 3.55
N LEU A 97 -14.48 9.01 3.60
CA LEU A 97 -14.22 10.04 4.61
C LEU A 97 -15.23 11.19 4.51
N LEU A 98 -15.63 11.59 3.30
CA LEU A 98 -16.67 12.60 3.10
C LEU A 98 -18.03 12.13 3.66
N LYS A 99 -18.44 10.90 3.34
CA LYS A 99 -19.70 10.33 3.86
C LYS A 99 -19.69 10.23 5.38
N GLU A 100 -18.61 9.76 5.97
CA GLU A 100 -18.46 9.68 7.43
C GLU A 100 -18.45 11.07 8.08
N GLY A 101 -17.77 12.04 7.48
CA GLY A 101 -17.76 13.42 7.93
C GLY A 101 -19.16 14.03 7.95
N ILE A 102 -19.92 13.85 6.87
CA ILE A 102 -21.33 14.29 6.78
C ILE A 102 -22.19 13.60 7.84
N ALA A 103 -22.07 12.26 8.00
CA ALA A 103 -22.84 11.51 8.98
C ALA A 103 -22.59 11.98 10.42
N ARG A 104 -21.32 12.26 10.77
CA ARG A 104 -20.94 12.82 12.09
C ARG A 104 -21.53 14.21 12.31
N LEU A 105 -21.48 15.08 11.29
CA LEU A 105 -22.10 16.41 11.38
C LEU A 105 -23.61 16.28 11.60
N THR A 106 -24.31 15.47 10.81
CA THR A 106 -25.78 15.30 10.97
C THR A 106 -26.15 14.70 12.33
N SER A 107 -25.33 13.80 12.89
CA SER A 107 -25.55 13.22 14.22
C SER A 107 -25.32 14.18 15.38
N GLN A 108 -24.62 15.29 15.17
CA GLN A 108 -24.41 16.33 16.19
C GLN A 108 -25.54 17.38 16.21
N TYR A 109 -26.40 17.40 15.19
CA TYR A 109 -27.53 18.34 15.06
C TYR A 109 -28.90 17.72 15.40
N HIS A 110 -28.92 16.49 15.92
CA HIS A 110 -30.09 15.78 16.45
C HIS A 110 -29.88 15.41 17.90
#